data_AF-A0AAV0Y6C8-F1
#
_entry.id   AF-A0AAV0Y6C8-F1
#
_cell.length_a   1.000
_cell.length_b   1.000
_cell.length_c   1.000
_cell.angle_alpha   90.00
_cell.angle_beta   90.00
_cell.angle_gamma   90.00
#
_symmetry.space_group_name_H-M   'P 1'
#
loop_
_entity.id
_entity.type
_entity.pdbx_description
1 polymer ?
#
loop_
_entity_poly.entity_id
_entity_poly.type
_entity_poly.pdbx_seq_one_letter_code
_entity_poly.pdbx_strand_id
1 'polypeptide(L)'
;MEIVETEVETCSNIDNGDSNLKKYNSTAIENERENLNSDNDVNASKQDNEKNQVNTIENVDTMEIVETSSNIDNEATDMFIKPRSINFTSFWSFHPHQPKTNIPFRPSKLYNRKDGGHRKWISYCVKKKALFCNICLCYGDGSGSFSKGFSVWKHVYERVSDHEETITHKLNVDAHLMKKQFSSVDSLLTHGLGSIRKIQVENNRNVLLRLIDVLKLIGKRGLSYRGKTNEAAYSLDDSSLDHGNFLEITLLISKYDSLLKSHLDKVVKKSLKCHNSGAQQGGGQVTFLSKTTINYILEIIAKNIKFTISNEVKDAVIYSVQLDTTQDVQINAQ
;
A
#
# COMPACT_ATOMS: atom_id res chain seq x y z
N MET A 1 37.30 52.28 25.47
CA MET A 1 35.90 52.68 25.67
C MET A 1 35.10 51.40 25.72
N GLU A 2 35.02 50.85 26.93
CA GLU A 2 34.11 49.78 27.31
C GLU A 2 32.69 50.33 27.28
N ILE A 3 31.72 49.51 26.87
CA ILE A 3 30.47 49.35 27.64
C ILE A 3 30.12 47.85 27.62
N VAL A 4 30.05 47.34 28.84
CA VAL A 4 29.54 46.05 29.31
C VAL A 4 28.02 46.18 29.49
N GLU A 5 27.25 45.13 29.24
CA GLU A 5 26.01 44.79 29.97
C GLU A 5 25.57 43.34 29.57
N THR A 6 25.96 42.30 30.31
CA THR A 6 25.22 41.53 31.34
C THR A 6 23.82 40.99 31.00
N GLU A 7 23.81 39.66 30.78
CA GLU A 7 22.86 38.58 31.12
C GLU A 7 21.40 38.87 31.51
N VAL A 8 20.48 38.09 30.90
CA VAL A 8 19.39 37.40 31.62
C VAL A 8 19.14 36.02 30.99
N GLU A 9 19.24 34.97 31.81
CA GLU A 9 18.83 33.59 31.53
C GLU A 9 17.30 33.46 31.36
N THR A 10 16.84 32.65 30.41
CA THR A 10 15.57 31.91 30.54
C THR A 10 15.69 30.52 29.92
N CYS A 11 15.60 29.50 30.78
CA CYS A 11 15.37 28.10 30.39
C CYS A 11 14.05 27.93 29.63
N SER A 12 14.10 27.19 28.52
CA SER A 12 12.94 26.43 28.02
C SER A 12 13.41 25.11 27.40
N ASN A 13 13.46 24.07 28.22
CA ASN A 13 13.31 22.69 27.77
C ASN A 13 11.89 22.52 27.22
N ILE A 14 11.73 21.94 26.02
CA ILE A 14 10.66 21.01 25.60
C ILE A 14 10.94 20.50 24.17
N ASP A 15 10.75 19.19 24.00
CA ASP A 15 10.56 18.41 22.76
C ASP A 15 11.73 18.14 21.80
N ASN A 16 12.52 17.11 22.16
CA ASN A 16 13.33 16.31 21.22
C ASN A 16 12.95 14.80 21.26
N GLY A 17 11.66 14.49 21.46
CA GLY A 17 11.15 13.11 21.56
C GLY A 17 10.62 12.50 20.25
N ASP A 18 10.22 13.33 19.28
CA ASP A 18 9.38 12.87 18.15
C ASP A 18 10.16 12.62 16.84
N SER A 19 11.43 13.06 16.77
CA SER A 19 12.30 12.87 15.60
C SER A 19 13.09 11.55 15.65
N ASN A 20 13.42 11.05 16.85
CA ASN A 20 14.15 9.80 17.03
C ASN A 20 13.26 8.55 16.88
N LEU A 21 11.97 8.64 17.23
CA LEU A 21 11.03 7.51 17.08
C LEU A 21 10.67 7.24 15.61
N LYS A 22 10.61 8.29 14.77
CA LYS A 22 10.43 8.15 13.31
C LYS A 22 11.67 7.59 12.61
N LYS A 23 12.88 7.91 13.08
CA LYS A 23 14.12 7.32 12.58
C LYS A 23 14.24 5.84 12.96
N TYR A 24 13.92 5.47 14.20
CA TYR A 24 14.02 4.09 14.68
C TYR A 24 13.04 3.12 13.98
N ASN A 25 11.81 3.59 13.70
CA ASN A 25 10.82 2.80 12.96
C ASN A 25 11.13 2.68 11.46
N SER A 26 11.87 3.63 10.87
CA SER A 26 12.26 3.55 9.45
C SER A 26 13.38 2.51 9.22
N THR A 27 14.38 2.45 10.11
CA THR A 27 15.48 1.49 10.01
C THR A 27 15.07 0.06 10.39
N ALA A 28 14.14 -0.12 11.35
CA ALA A 28 13.62 -1.45 11.69
C ALA A 28 12.81 -2.06 10.53
N ILE A 29 12.02 -1.25 9.82
CA ILE A 29 11.22 -1.68 8.66
C ILE A 29 12.10 -1.95 7.43
N GLU A 30 13.23 -1.26 7.28
CA GLU A 30 14.18 -1.52 6.19
C GLU A 30 15.00 -2.81 6.41
N ASN A 31 15.40 -3.10 7.65
CA ASN A 31 16.18 -4.30 7.98
C ASN A 31 15.35 -5.60 7.90
N GLU A 32 14.03 -5.56 8.11
CA GLU A 32 13.15 -6.73 7.91
C GLU A 32 12.76 -6.95 6.42
N ARG A 33 12.89 -5.92 5.58
CA ARG A 33 12.59 -6.01 4.13
C ARG A 33 13.69 -6.71 3.31
N GLU A 34 14.91 -6.80 3.83
CA GLU A 34 15.99 -7.55 3.19
C GLU A 34 15.91 -9.06 3.46
N ASN A 35 15.32 -9.48 4.60
CA ASN A 35 15.24 -10.89 4.99
C ASN A 35 14.02 -11.66 4.46
N LEU A 36 13.02 -11.00 3.89
CA LEU A 36 11.81 -11.65 3.36
C LEU A 36 11.77 -11.78 1.82
N ASN A 37 12.85 -11.40 1.13
CA ASN A 37 12.98 -11.57 -0.33
C ASN A 37 13.88 -12.75 -0.73
N SER A 38 14.21 -13.64 0.20
CA SER A 38 14.74 -14.97 -0.14
C SER A 38 13.59 -15.94 -0.36
N ASP A 39 13.44 -16.35 -1.61
CA ASP A 39 12.83 -17.59 -2.09
C ASP A 39 11.35 -17.83 -1.79
N ASN A 40 10.54 -17.75 -2.86
CA ASN A 40 9.62 -18.81 -3.25
C ASN A 40 9.10 -18.58 -4.68
N ASP A 41 9.80 -19.21 -5.63
CA ASP A 41 9.27 -19.56 -6.94
C ASP A 41 8.25 -20.69 -6.76
N VAL A 42 7.00 -20.48 -7.22
CA VAL A 42 6.11 -21.61 -7.54
C VAL A 42 5.66 -21.47 -8.99
N ASN A 43 6.24 -22.36 -9.78
CA ASN A 43 5.97 -22.62 -11.18
C ASN A 43 4.48 -22.87 -11.45
N ALA A 44 3.97 -22.24 -12.51
CA ALA A 44 2.71 -22.60 -13.14
C ALA A 44 2.97 -23.71 -14.17
N SER A 45 2.37 -24.88 -13.95
CA SER A 45 2.29 -25.95 -14.96
C SER A 45 0.84 -26.12 -15.41
N LYS A 46 0.65 -26.10 -16.73
CA LYS A 46 -0.57 -26.47 -17.45
C LYS A 46 -0.72 -27.99 -17.48
N GLN A 47 -1.95 -28.52 -17.44
CA GLN A 47 -2.41 -29.53 -18.41
C GLN A 47 -3.92 -29.77 -18.37
N ASP A 48 -4.38 -30.41 -19.44
CA ASP A 48 -5.70 -30.43 -20.05
C ASP A 48 -6.77 -31.34 -19.41
N ASN A 49 -7.99 -31.18 -19.94
CA ASN A 49 -9.22 -31.94 -19.77
C ASN A 49 -9.09 -33.47 -19.65
N GLU A 50 -9.91 -34.10 -18.79
CA GLU A 50 -10.74 -35.26 -19.16
C GLU A 50 -11.95 -35.48 -18.24
N LYS A 51 -12.93 -36.24 -18.75
CA LYS A 51 -14.37 -36.25 -18.44
C LYS A 51 -14.79 -37.10 -17.23
N ASN A 52 -15.95 -36.72 -16.66
CA ASN A 52 -17.02 -37.52 -16.03
C ASN A 52 -16.69 -38.92 -15.46
N GLN A 53 -17.02 -39.11 -14.17
CA GLN A 53 -17.99 -40.13 -13.77
C GLN A 53 -18.56 -39.87 -12.36
N VAL A 54 -19.89 -39.88 -12.30
CA VAL A 54 -20.72 -39.93 -11.09
C VAL A 54 -20.55 -41.30 -10.44
N ASN A 55 -20.37 -41.35 -9.12
CA ASN A 55 -20.81 -42.48 -8.31
C ASN A 55 -21.12 -42.03 -6.87
N THR A 56 -22.40 -42.17 -6.54
CA THR A 56 -23.03 -42.15 -5.23
C THR A 56 -22.44 -43.23 -4.34
N ILE A 57 -22.01 -42.89 -3.12
CA ILE A 57 -22.05 -43.79 -1.97
C ILE A 57 -22.45 -42.97 -0.74
N GLU A 58 -23.62 -43.29 -0.22
CA GLU A 58 -24.13 -42.88 1.09
C GLU A 58 -23.19 -43.36 2.19
N ASN A 59 -22.91 -42.52 3.19
CA ASN A 59 -22.78 -43.00 4.56
C ASN A 59 -23.03 -41.85 5.54
N VAL A 60 -24.12 -42.04 6.27
CA VAL A 60 -24.58 -41.30 7.44
C VAL A 60 -23.69 -41.73 8.60
N ASP A 61 -23.08 -40.78 9.29
CA ASP A 61 -22.68 -40.95 10.68
C ASP A 61 -23.19 -39.75 11.49
N THR A 62 -24.35 -40.00 12.10
CA THR A 62 -24.89 -39.29 13.25
C THR A 62 -23.89 -39.31 14.40
N MET A 63 -23.54 -38.13 14.94
CA MET A 63 -22.94 -38.04 16.28
C MET A 63 -23.72 -37.06 17.16
N GLU A 64 -24.39 -37.69 18.13
CA GLU A 64 -25.12 -37.23 19.30
C GLU A 64 -25.20 -35.73 19.62
N ILE A 65 -26.44 -35.24 19.61
CA ILE A 65 -26.87 -34.09 20.40
C ILE A 65 -26.89 -34.56 21.86
N VAL A 66 -25.86 -34.21 22.63
CA VAL A 66 -25.95 -34.23 24.09
C VAL A 66 -26.69 -32.97 24.53
N GLU A 67 -28.01 -33.09 24.62
CA GLU A 67 -28.86 -32.15 25.36
C GLU A 67 -28.45 -32.18 26.83
N THR A 68 -27.68 -31.17 27.25
CA THR A 68 -27.66 -30.77 28.66
C THR A 68 -28.60 -29.59 28.81
N SER A 69 -29.83 -29.93 29.14
CA SER A 69 -30.87 -29.05 29.66
C SER A 69 -30.33 -28.27 30.86
N SER A 70 -30.00 -27.00 30.64
CA SER A 70 -29.93 -26.00 31.70
C SER A 70 -30.70 -24.76 31.25
N ASN A 71 -31.94 -24.70 31.75
CA ASN A 71 -32.77 -23.53 31.98
C ASN A 71 -32.69 -22.42 30.92
N ILE A 72 -33.61 -22.50 29.95
CA ILE A 72 -34.05 -21.36 29.16
C ILE A 72 -34.84 -20.44 30.11
N ASP A 73 -34.14 -19.58 30.83
CA ASP A 73 -34.74 -18.37 31.37
C ASP A 73 -34.78 -17.33 30.24
N ASN A 74 -35.98 -16.81 29.98
CA ASN A 74 -36.26 -15.69 29.10
C ASN A 74 -35.63 -14.39 29.65
N GLU A 75 -34.31 -14.29 29.66
CA GLU A 75 -33.61 -13.05 29.97
C GLU A 75 -33.23 -12.32 28.69
N ALA A 76 -33.77 -11.10 28.53
CA ALA A 76 -33.31 -10.13 27.54
C ALA A 76 -31.78 -10.15 27.49
N THR A 77 -31.21 -10.49 26.33
CA THR A 77 -29.77 -10.62 26.11
C THR A 77 -29.06 -9.42 26.71
N ASP A 78 -28.26 -9.62 27.77
CA ASP A 78 -27.59 -8.53 28.48
C ASP A 78 -26.55 -7.88 27.55
N MET A 79 -26.92 -6.75 26.95
CA MET A 79 -26.09 -6.02 25.99
C MET A 79 -24.83 -5.43 26.64
N PHE A 80 -24.70 -5.44 27.98
CA PHE A 80 -23.51 -4.99 28.71
C PHE A 80 -22.55 -6.14 29.07
N ILE A 81 -22.58 -7.23 28.28
CA ILE A 81 -21.62 -8.33 28.34
C ILE A 81 -20.86 -8.40 27.01
N LYS A 82 -19.63 -8.92 27.03
CA LYS A 82 -18.82 -9.13 25.81
C LYS A 82 -19.65 -9.92 24.77
N PRO A 83 -19.89 -9.36 23.57
CA PRO A 83 -20.73 -10.00 22.58
C PRO A 83 -20.07 -11.28 22.04
N ARG A 84 -20.84 -12.35 21.91
CA ARG A 84 -20.46 -13.50 21.08
C ARG A 84 -20.43 -13.06 19.61
N SER A 85 -19.65 -13.76 18.77
CA SER A 85 -19.45 -13.43 17.35
C SER A 85 -20.75 -13.17 16.57
N ILE A 86 -21.82 -13.89 16.91
CA ILE A 86 -23.13 -13.80 16.25
C ILE A 86 -23.93 -12.53 16.62
N ASN A 87 -23.63 -11.88 17.76
CA ASN A 87 -24.39 -10.75 18.30
C ASN A 87 -23.70 -9.39 18.07
N PHE A 88 -22.65 -9.35 17.24
CA PHE A 88 -21.85 -8.15 17.03
C PHE A 88 -22.68 -6.98 16.48
N THR A 89 -23.53 -7.25 15.49
CA THR A 89 -24.39 -6.23 14.85
C THR A 89 -25.40 -5.63 15.84
N SER A 90 -26.05 -6.47 16.63
CA SER A 90 -27.03 -6.04 17.64
C SER A 90 -26.37 -5.23 18.76
N PHE A 91 -25.16 -5.63 19.19
CA PHE A 91 -24.37 -4.91 20.19
C PHE A 91 -24.04 -3.47 19.74
N TRP A 92 -23.48 -3.30 18.54
CA TRP A 92 -23.13 -1.97 18.03
C TRP A 92 -24.34 -1.13 17.62
N SER A 93 -25.49 -1.74 17.39
CA SER A 93 -26.75 -1.01 17.17
C SER A 93 -27.31 -0.45 18.48
N PHE A 94 -27.08 -1.13 19.60
CA PHE A 94 -27.51 -0.67 20.93
C PHE A 94 -26.55 0.35 21.56
N HIS A 95 -25.24 0.20 21.32
CA HIS A 95 -24.22 1.08 21.89
C HIS A 95 -23.78 2.21 20.93
N PRO A 96 -23.49 3.43 21.44
CA PRO A 96 -23.46 3.79 22.86
C PRO A 96 -24.83 4.07 23.46
N HIS A 97 -25.12 3.49 24.63
CA HIS A 97 -26.36 3.73 25.36
C HIS A 97 -26.15 4.83 26.41
N GLN A 98 -26.62 6.05 26.13
CA GLN A 98 -26.34 7.26 26.90
C GLN A 98 -27.62 7.98 27.35
N PRO A 99 -28.35 7.43 28.35
CA PRO A 99 -29.54 8.07 28.87
C PRO A 99 -29.21 9.41 29.55
N LYS A 100 -30.13 10.38 29.45
CA LYS A 100 -29.99 11.72 30.07
C LYS A 100 -30.74 11.86 31.39
N THR A 101 -31.71 10.98 31.64
CA THR A 101 -32.59 10.97 32.82
C THR A 101 -32.32 9.74 33.67
N ASN A 102 -32.57 9.83 34.99
CA ASN A 102 -32.36 8.73 35.94
C ASN A 102 -30.90 8.23 36.04
N ILE A 103 -29.94 9.17 36.03
CA ILE A 103 -28.50 8.88 36.10
C ILE A 103 -27.84 9.62 37.29
N PRO A 104 -26.83 9.02 37.94
CA PRO A 104 -26.19 9.58 39.12
C PRO A 104 -25.08 10.61 38.83
N PHE A 105 -24.90 11.02 37.57
CA PHE A 105 -23.85 11.94 37.13
C PHE A 105 -24.39 12.97 36.14
N ARG A 106 -23.69 14.09 35.97
CA ARG A 106 -24.02 15.08 34.94
C ARG A 106 -23.63 14.56 33.55
N PRO A 107 -24.58 14.36 32.60
CA PRO A 107 -24.30 13.73 31.32
C PRO A 107 -23.44 14.61 30.39
N SER A 108 -23.62 15.93 30.42
CA SER A 108 -22.83 16.86 29.61
C SER A 108 -21.33 16.78 29.87
N LYS A 109 -20.93 16.57 31.13
CA LYS A 109 -19.52 16.48 31.54
C LYS A 109 -18.94 15.08 31.33
N LEU A 110 -19.78 14.04 31.34
CA LEU A 110 -19.32 12.65 31.18
C LEU A 110 -19.18 12.29 29.70
N TYR A 111 -20.21 12.55 28.90
CA TYR A 111 -20.25 12.13 27.50
C TYR A 111 -19.45 13.05 26.56
N ASN A 112 -19.10 14.26 26.99
CA ASN A 112 -18.27 15.17 26.21
C ASN A 112 -16.92 15.41 26.88
N ARG A 113 -15.87 15.50 26.07
CA ARG A 113 -14.53 15.98 26.44
C ARG A 113 -14.57 17.49 26.68
N LYS A 114 -13.58 17.97 27.40
CA LYS A 114 -13.35 19.42 27.60
C LYS A 114 -13.06 20.12 26.27
N ASP A 115 -12.44 19.42 25.32
CA ASP A 115 -12.07 19.92 23.99
C ASP A 115 -13.24 19.93 22.97
N GLY A 116 -14.48 19.63 23.42
CA GLY A 116 -15.67 19.57 22.56
C GLY A 116 -15.91 18.22 21.86
N GLY A 117 -15.00 17.26 21.98
CA GLY A 117 -15.17 15.90 21.42
C GLY A 117 -16.22 15.05 22.17
N HIS A 118 -16.98 14.22 21.47
CA HIS A 118 -17.99 13.35 22.08
C HIS A 118 -17.48 11.91 22.31
N ARG A 119 -17.56 11.42 23.56
CA ARG A 119 -17.14 10.08 23.97
C ARG A 119 -18.16 9.02 23.57
N LYS A 120 -18.04 8.54 22.33
CA LYS A 120 -18.89 7.47 21.77
C LYS A 120 -18.61 6.07 22.35
N TRP A 121 -17.60 5.95 23.23
CA TRP A 121 -17.23 4.67 23.84
C TRP A 121 -17.95 4.40 25.18
N ILE A 122 -18.55 5.42 25.80
CA ILE A 122 -19.20 5.29 27.11
C ILE A 122 -20.65 4.84 26.95
N SER A 123 -21.05 3.81 27.67
CA SER A 123 -22.44 3.38 27.83
C SER A 123 -22.81 3.20 29.30
N TYR A 124 -24.04 3.53 29.68
CA TYR A 124 -24.53 3.40 31.05
C TYR A 124 -25.63 2.34 31.15
N CYS A 125 -25.50 1.38 32.05
CA CYS A 125 -26.54 0.38 32.32
C CYS A 125 -27.39 0.81 33.51
N VAL A 126 -28.67 1.10 33.29
CA VAL A 126 -29.62 1.51 34.35
C VAL A 126 -29.86 0.37 35.36
N LYS A 127 -29.98 -0.88 34.90
CA LYS A 127 -30.22 -2.05 35.76
C LYS A 127 -29.07 -2.28 36.75
N LYS A 128 -27.83 -2.26 36.25
CA LYS A 128 -26.61 -2.48 37.06
C LYS A 128 -26.10 -1.21 37.75
N LYS A 129 -26.68 -0.05 37.43
CA LYS A 129 -26.20 1.28 37.85
C LYS A 129 -24.69 1.45 37.66
N ALA A 130 -24.18 1.10 36.49
CA ALA A 130 -22.75 1.09 36.19
C ALA A 130 -22.42 1.60 34.79
N LEU A 131 -21.22 2.18 34.64
CA LEU A 131 -20.65 2.64 33.37
C LEU A 131 -19.78 1.57 32.74
N PHE A 132 -19.91 1.42 31.43
CA PHE A 132 -19.16 0.48 30.62
C PHE A 132 -18.50 1.18 29.45
N CYS A 133 -17.33 0.70 29.06
CA CYS A 133 -16.70 1.04 27.80
C CYS A 133 -17.09 0.00 26.75
N ASN A 134 -17.95 0.34 25.78
CA ASN A 134 -18.39 -0.61 24.75
C ASN A 134 -17.21 -1.16 23.92
N ILE A 135 -16.17 -0.35 23.69
CA ILE A 135 -14.95 -0.75 22.98
C ILE A 135 -14.15 -1.77 23.82
N CYS A 136 -13.79 -1.43 25.06
CA CYS A 136 -13.03 -2.35 25.94
C CYS A 136 -13.83 -3.58 26.36
N LEU A 137 -15.16 -3.48 26.42
CA LEU A 137 -16.04 -4.62 26.65
C LEU A 137 -16.03 -5.59 25.46
N CYS A 138 -15.96 -5.04 24.25
CA CYS A 138 -15.98 -5.83 23.02
C CYS A 138 -14.62 -6.46 22.67
N TYR A 139 -13.53 -5.69 22.75
CA TYR A 139 -12.20 -6.11 22.29
C TYR A 139 -11.24 -6.48 23.43
N GLY A 140 -11.54 -6.06 24.67
CA GLY A 140 -10.69 -6.35 25.82
C GLY A 140 -10.83 -7.78 26.35
N ASP A 141 -9.96 -8.09 27.31
CA ASP A 141 -9.89 -9.32 28.10
C ASP A 141 -10.92 -9.39 29.24
N GLY A 142 -11.63 -8.29 29.51
CA GLY A 142 -12.60 -8.18 30.60
C GLY A 142 -11.98 -7.89 31.98
N SER A 143 -10.67 -7.63 32.06
CA SER A 143 -9.99 -7.37 33.33
C SER A 143 -10.25 -5.95 33.87
N GLY A 144 -10.48 -4.99 32.99
CA GLY A 144 -10.63 -3.57 33.33
C GLY A 144 -11.91 -3.21 34.09
N SER A 145 -11.84 -2.18 34.94
CA SER A 145 -12.99 -1.69 35.74
C SER A 145 -14.18 -1.25 34.88
N PHE A 146 -13.93 -0.68 33.70
CA PHE A 146 -14.97 -0.29 32.74
C PHE A 146 -15.50 -1.44 31.87
N SER A 147 -14.88 -2.62 31.93
CA SER A 147 -15.41 -3.85 31.32
C SER A 147 -16.29 -4.62 32.30
N LYS A 148 -15.99 -4.56 33.61
CA LYS A 148 -16.80 -5.18 34.68
C LYS A 148 -17.98 -4.29 35.14
N GLY A 149 -17.86 -2.99 34.92
CA GLY A 149 -18.87 -1.98 35.29
C GLY A 149 -18.37 -1.08 36.40
N PHE A 150 -18.27 0.22 36.10
CA PHE A 150 -17.81 1.23 37.04
C PHE A 150 -18.98 1.95 37.72
N SER A 151 -19.05 1.92 39.05
CA SER A 151 -20.17 2.45 39.84
C SER A 151 -19.77 3.50 40.89
N VAL A 152 -18.50 3.96 40.90
CA VAL A 152 -17.99 4.92 41.90
C VAL A 152 -18.11 6.37 41.40
N TRP A 153 -19.10 7.11 41.89
CA TRP A 153 -19.44 8.42 41.33
C TRP A 153 -18.54 9.58 41.76
N LYS A 154 -17.85 9.48 42.91
CA LYS A 154 -17.07 10.59 43.49
C LYS A 154 -15.95 11.09 42.55
N HIS A 155 -15.25 10.17 41.88
CA HIS A 155 -14.14 10.47 40.96
C HIS A 155 -14.45 10.07 39.51
N VAL A 156 -15.74 9.98 39.14
CA VAL A 156 -16.14 9.42 37.84
C VAL A 156 -15.52 10.15 36.65
N TYR A 157 -15.43 11.48 36.70
CA TYR A 157 -14.92 12.29 35.59
C TYR A 157 -13.42 12.13 35.38
N GLU A 158 -12.67 12.01 36.47
CA GLU A 158 -11.21 11.79 36.45
C GLU A 158 -10.92 10.38 35.95
N ARG A 159 -11.57 9.36 36.52
CA ARG A 159 -11.40 7.96 36.13
C ARG A 159 -11.80 7.67 34.67
N VAL A 160 -12.77 8.41 34.13
CA VAL A 160 -13.12 8.35 32.70
C VAL A 160 -12.02 8.93 31.82
N SER A 161 -11.38 10.03 32.25
CA SER A 161 -10.24 10.61 31.54
C SER A 161 -9.04 9.66 31.58
N ASP A 162 -8.71 9.14 32.76
CA ASP A 162 -7.61 8.18 32.94
C ASP A 162 -7.83 6.92 32.09
N HIS A 163 -9.08 6.42 32.02
CA HIS A 163 -9.42 5.29 31.16
C HIS A 163 -9.12 5.56 29.69
N GLU A 164 -9.53 6.75 29.19
CA GLU A 164 -9.31 7.16 27.80
C GLU A 164 -7.81 7.21 27.46
N GLU A 165 -6.96 7.55 28.43
CA GLU A 165 -5.52 7.65 28.26
C GLU A 165 -4.78 6.31 28.39
N THR A 166 -5.43 5.28 28.97
CA THR A 166 -4.80 3.96 29.13
C THR A 166 -4.43 3.31 27.80
N ILE A 167 -3.28 2.62 27.81
CA ILE A 167 -2.77 1.86 26.66
C ILE A 167 -3.79 0.79 26.23
N THR A 168 -4.43 0.13 27.19
CA THR A 168 -5.43 -0.90 26.91
C THR A 168 -6.64 -0.34 26.17
N HIS A 169 -7.13 0.85 26.54
CA HIS A 169 -8.21 1.51 25.80
C HIS A 169 -7.78 1.86 24.37
N LYS A 170 -6.60 2.48 24.21
CA LYS A 170 -6.06 2.87 22.90
C LYS A 170 -5.91 1.66 21.96
N LEU A 171 -5.31 0.57 22.43
CA LEU A 171 -5.17 -0.66 21.66
C LEU A 171 -6.53 -1.26 21.26
N ASN A 172 -7.53 -1.22 22.15
CA ASN A 172 -8.87 -1.69 21.83
C ASN A 172 -9.59 -0.78 20.82
N VAL A 173 -9.35 0.54 20.87
CA VAL A 173 -9.84 1.50 19.88
C VAL A 173 -9.21 1.22 18.51
N ASP A 174 -7.91 0.98 18.46
CA ASP A 174 -7.20 0.62 17.23
C ASP A 174 -7.75 -0.67 16.64
N ALA A 175 -7.95 -1.71 17.47
CA ALA A 175 -8.59 -2.96 17.04
C ALA A 175 -10.01 -2.75 16.50
N HIS A 176 -10.79 -1.83 17.11
CA HIS A 176 -12.12 -1.49 16.62
C HIS A 176 -12.08 -0.78 15.27
N LEU A 177 -11.20 0.20 15.10
CA LEU A 177 -11.02 0.92 13.84
C LEU A 177 -10.56 -0.02 12.74
N MET A 178 -9.58 -0.89 13.03
CA MET A 178 -9.12 -1.91 12.11
C MET A 178 -10.28 -2.83 11.68
N LYS A 179 -11.07 -3.36 12.61
CA LYS A 179 -12.22 -4.24 12.26
C LYS A 179 -13.33 -3.50 11.50
N LYS A 180 -13.55 -2.22 11.78
CA LYS A 180 -14.57 -1.41 11.10
C LYS A 180 -14.15 -1.04 9.68
N GLN A 181 -12.86 -0.82 9.47
CA GLN A 181 -12.26 -0.47 8.18
C GLN A 181 -11.96 -1.71 7.33
N PHE A 182 -11.72 -2.86 7.97
CA PHE A 182 -11.34 -4.12 7.35
C PHE A 182 -12.30 -5.22 7.80
N SER A 183 -13.25 -5.54 6.93
CA SER A 183 -14.27 -6.57 7.18
C SER A 183 -13.76 -8.00 7.03
N SER A 184 -12.56 -8.20 6.46
CA SER A 184 -11.92 -9.51 6.31
C SER A 184 -10.41 -9.47 6.53
N VAL A 185 -9.80 -10.62 6.85
CA VAL A 185 -8.34 -10.78 6.97
C VAL A 185 -7.64 -10.39 5.66
N ASP A 186 -8.23 -10.73 4.50
CA ASP A 186 -7.72 -10.32 3.19
C ASP A 186 -7.65 -8.79 3.03
N SER A 187 -8.66 -8.07 3.53
CA SER A 187 -8.66 -6.60 3.47
C SER A 187 -7.59 -5.97 4.36
N LEU A 188 -7.20 -6.65 5.45
CA LEU A 188 -6.10 -6.22 6.32
C LEU A 188 -4.73 -6.44 5.65
N LEU A 189 -4.55 -7.58 4.99
CA LEU A 189 -3.32 -7.93 4.26
C LEU A 189 -3.12 -7.09 2.99
N THR A 190 -4.22 -6.70 2.33
CA THR A 190 -4.19 -5.89 1.11
C THR A 190 -4.24 -4.38 1.36
N HIS A 191 -4.51 -3.97 2.59
CA HIS A 191 -4.45 -2.57 2.99
C HIS A 191 -3.03 -2.02 2.79
N GLY A 192 -2.90 -0.89 2.10
CA GLY A 192 -1.61 -0.32 1.73
C GLY A 192 -0.99 -0.89 0.43
N LEU A 193 -1.27 -2.15 0.07
CA LEU A 193 -0.79 -2.72 -1.21
C LEU A 193 -1.43 -2.01 -2.42
N GLY A 194 -2.70 -1.62 -2.32
CA GLY A 194 -3.37 -0.83 -3.34
C GLY A 194 -2.70 0.52 -3.59
N SER A 195 -2.32 1.24 -2.53
CA SER A 195 -1.57 2.49 -2.65
C SER A 195 -0.16 2.29 -3.18
N ILE A 196 0.55 1.25 -2.73
CA ILE A 196 1.89 0.91 -3.22
C ILE A 196 1.86 0.56 -4.70
N ARG A 197 0.87 -0.25 -5.13
CA ARG A 197 0.67 -0.59 -6.55
C ARG A 197 0.37 0.66 -7.38
N LYS A 198 -0.46 1.58 -6.89
CA LYS A 198 -0.75 2.85 -7.57
C LYS A 198 0.52 3.68 -7.76
N ILE A 199 1.31 3.85 -6.69
CA ILE A 199 2.60 4.56 -6.74
C ILE A 199 3.56 3.87 -7.72
N GLN A 200 3.64 2.55 -7.72
CA GLN A 200 4.49 1.81 -8.66
C GLN A 200 4.04 1.99 -10.11
N VAL A 201 2.74 1.96 -10.39
CA VAL A 201 2.18 2.20 -11.73
C VAL A 201 2.49 3.63 -12.18
N GLU A 202 2.33 4.61 -11.31
CA GLU A 202 2.66 6.00 -11.58
C GLU A 202 4.16 6.20 -11.85
N ASN A 203 5.03 5.60 -11.03
CA ASN A 203 6.47 5.62 -11.25
C ASN A 203 6.85 4.98 -12.59
N ASN A 204 6.27 3.83 -12.94
CA ASN A 204 6.52 3.17 -14.21
C ASN A 204 6.08 4.04 -15.41
N ARG A 205 4.92 4.71 -15.32
CA ARG A 205 4.46 5.67 -16.34
C ARG A 205 5.43 6.83 -16.48
N ASN A 206 5.90 7.37 -15.37
CA ASN A 206 6.87 8.46 -15.33
C ASN A 206 8.21 8.05 -15.97
N VAL A 207 8.73 6.85 -15.67
CA VAL A 207 9.90 6.29 -16.36
C VAL A 207 9.64 6.23 -17.88
N LEU A 208 8.53 5.62 -18.28
CA LEU A 208 8.21 5.43 -19.70
C LEU A 208 8.11 6.75 -20.47
N LEU A 209 7.54 7.80 -19.87
CA LEU A 209 7.47 9.14 -20.48
C LEU A 209 8.86 9.70 -20.80
N ARG A 210 9.81 9.57 -19.86
CA ARG A 210 11.20 10.01 -20.08
C ARG A 210 11.85 9.25 -21.22
N LEU A 211 11.66 7.93 -21.27
CA LEU A 211 12.19 7.09 -22.35
C LEU A 211 11.59 7.47 -23.72
N ILE A 212 10.28 7.76 -23.77
CA ILE A 212 9.62 8.24 -24.99
C ILE A 212 10.21 9.58 -25.44
N ASP A 213 10.50 10.50 -24.52
CA ASP A 213 11.12 11.78 -24.86
C ASP A 213 12.56 11.62 -25.38
N VAL A 214 13.34 10.67 -24.86
CA VAL A 214 14.64 10.30 -25.44
C VAL A 214 14.46 9.78 -26.87
N LEU A 215 13.49 8.89 -27.11
CA LEU A 215 13.24 8.35 -28.45
C LEU A 215 12.82 9.44 -29.44
N LYS A 216 11.97 10.39 -29.00
CA LYS A 216 11.58 11.54 -29.80
C LYS A 216 12.76 12.45 -30.11
N LEU A 217 13.64 12.69 -29.14
CA LEU A 217 14.86 13.49 -29.32
C LEU A 217 15.76 12.87 -30.40
N ILE A 218 16.06 11.58 -30.29
CA ILE A 218 16.90 10.85 -31.24
C ILE A 218 16.27 10.88 -32.64
N GLY A 219 14.98 10.58 -32.74
CA GLY A 219 14.25 10.59 -34.01
C GLY A 219 14.21 11.97 -34.66
N LYS A 220 13.97 13.03 -33.88
CA LYS A 220 14.00 14.41 -34.35
C LYS A 220 15.37 14.83 -34.89
N ARG A 221 16.45 14.27 -34.32
CA ARG A 221 17.84 14.57 -34.73
C ARG A 221 18.34 13.66 -35.86
N GLY A 222 17.58 12.65 -36.26
CA GLY A 222 18.02 11.67 -37.26
C GLY A 222 19.19 10.80 -36.78
N LEU A 223 19.36 10.65 -35.46
CA LEU A 223 20.42 9.81 -34.89
C LEU A 223 20.00 8.34 -34.88
N SER A 224 20.98 7.43 -34.94
CA SER A 224 20.70 6.00 -34.74
C SER A 224 20.25 5.75 -33.30
N TYR A 225 19.23 4.92 -33.09
CA TYR A 225 18.79 4.57 -31.74
C TYR A 225 19.76 3.62 -31.03
N ARG A 226 20.39 2.73 -31.81
CA ARG A 226 21.20 1.60 -31.33
C ARG A 226 22.68 1.79 -31.62
N GLY A 227 23.50 1.19 -30.77
CA GLY A 227 24.92 1.00 -30.99
C GLY A 227 25.20 -0.28 -31.79
N LYS A 228 26.47 -0.54 -32.07
CA LYS A 228 26.91 -1.74 -32.80
C LYS A 228 26.89 -2.98 -31.91
N THR A 229 27.20 -2.82 -30.62
CA THR A 229 27.32 -3.87 -29.60
C THR A 229 26.83 -3.35 -28.23
N ASN A 230 26.87 -4.18 -27.19
CA ASN A 230 26.74 -3.79 -25.77
C ASN A 230 25.39 -3.21 -25.30
N GLU A 231 24.27 -3.56 -25.92
CA GLU A 231 22.94 -3.11 -25.46
C GLU A 231 22.39 -3.91 -24.25
N ALA A 232 23.24 -4.69 -23.57
CA ALA A 232 22.80 -5.52 -22.45
C ALA A 232 22.68 -4.70 -21.17
N ALA A 233 21.60 -4.90 -20.42
CA ALA A 233 21.36 -4.13 -19.20
C ALA A 233 22.43 -4.35 -18.11
N TYR A 234 23.06 -5.53 -18.05
CA TYR A 234 24.10 -5.82 -17.06
C TYR A 234 25.42 -5.09 -17.35
N SER A 235 25.64 -4.58 -18.56
CA SER A 235 26.87 -3.87 -18.93
C SER A 235 26.74 -2.35 -18.82
N LEU A 236 25.55 -1.81 -18.52
CA LEU A 236 25.25 -0.37 -18.50
C LEU A 236 26.10 0.47 -17.53
N ASP A 237 26.69 -0.16 -16.50
CA ASP A 237 27.58 0.53 -15.56
C ASP A 237 29.02 0.68 -16.09
N ASP A 238 29.38 -0.02 -17.18
CA ASP A 238 30.70 0.05 -17.78
C ASP A 238 30.83 1.25 -18.71
N SER A 239 31.40 2.34 -18.19
CA SER A 239 31.59 3.59 -18.93
C SER A 239 32.59 3.49 -20.10
N SER A 240 33.28 2.36 -20.28
CA SER A 240 34.17 2.12 -21.41
C SER A 240 33.46 1.58 -22.66
N LEU A 241 32.21 1.13 -22.50
CA LEU A 241 31.42 0.55 -23.58
C LEU A 241 30.49 1.60 -24.20
N ASP A 242 30.35 1.54 -25.52
CA ASP A 242 29.29 2.25 -26.25
C ASP A 242 28.00 1.44 -26.23
N HIS A 243 26.98 1.95 -25.52
CA HIS A 243 25.65 1.33 -25.43
C HIS A 243 24.67 1.82 -26.51
N GLY A 244 25.11 2.75 -27.38
CA GLY A 244 24.29 3.42 -28.36
C GLY A 244 23.51 4.61 -27.82
N ASN A 245 23.08 5.50 -28.72
CA ASN A 245 22.53 6.80 -28.35
C ASN A 245 21.33 6.74 -27.39
N PHE A 246 20.43 5.75 -27.53
CA PHE A 246 19.29 5.65 -26.61
C PHE A 246 19.73 5.39 -25.16
N LEU A 247 20.60 4.41 -24.95
CA LEU A 247 21.03 4.03 -23.60
C LEU A 247 21.97 5.10 -23.01
N GLU A 248 22.88 5.66 -23.81
CA GLU A 248 23.78 6.74 -23.37
C GLU A 248 23.02 8.02 -22.94
N ILE A 249 22.03 8.45 -23.72
CA ILE A 249 21.21 9.61 -23.34
C ILE A 249 20.37 9.28 -22.08
N THR A 250 19.85 8.05 -21.98
CA THR A 250 19.09 7.61 -20.80
C THR A 250 19.97 7.59 -19.55
N LEU A 251 21.22 7.12 -19.65
CA LEU A 251 22.22 7.15 -18.58
C LEU A 251 22.54 8.59 -18.18
N LEU A 252 22.73 9.50 -19.14
CA LEU A 252 22.96 10.91 -18.87
C LEU A 252 21.80 11.55 -18.09
N ILE A 253 20.56 11.35 -18.51
CA ILE A 253 19.38 11.91 -17.83
C ILE A 253 19.26 11.35 -16.41
N SER A 254 19.60 10.07 -16.21
CA SER A 254 19.54 9.43 -14.89
C SER A 254 20.47 10.07 -13.85
N LYS A 255 21.53 10.77 -14.27
CA LYS A 255 22.40 11.52 -13.35
C LYS A 255 21.65 12.67 -12.65
N TYR A 256 20.56 13.15 -13.25
CA TYR A 256 19.78 14.29 -12.77
C TYR A 256 18.35 13.91 -12.36
N ASP A 257 17.88 12.70 -12.72
CA ASP A 257 16.56 12.19 -12.39
C ASP A 257 16.65 10.98 -11.46
N SER A 258 16.30 11.19 -10.19
CA SER A 258 16.38 10.17 -9.13
C SER A 258 15.44 8.97 -9.37
N LEU A 259 14.29 9.20 -10.00
CA LEU A 259 13.32 8.15 -10.31
C LEU A 259 13.84 7.26 -11.43
N LEU A 260 14.41 7.86 -12.48
CA LEU A 260 15.05 7.12 -13.56
C LEU A 260 16.32 6.39 -13.08
N LYS A 261 17.12 7.02 -12.21
CA LYS A 261 18.30 6.39 -11.60
C LYS A 261 17.93 5.14 -10.82
N SER A 262 16.95 5.25 -9.91
CA SER A 262 16.46 4.11 -9.13
C SER A 262 15.93 2.98 -10.01
N HIS A 263 15.27 3.30 -11.13
CA HIS A 263 14.82 2.30 -12.10
C HIS A 263 15.99 1.58 -12.78
N LEU A 264 16.98 2.34 -13.27
CA LEU A 264 18.16 1.76 -13.92
C LEU A 264 18.94 0.86 -12.98
N ASP A 265 19.24 1.31 -11.76
CA ASP A 265 19.99 0.54 -10.78
C ASP A 265 19.30 -0.81 -10.48
N LYS A 266 17.96 -0.82 -10.39
CA LYS A 266 17.16 -2.04 -10.23
C LYS A 266 17.28 -2.96 -11.45
N VAL A 267 17.24 -2.39 -12.65
CA VAL A 267 17.35 -3.15 -13.91
C VAL A 267 18.75 -3.77 -14.05
N VAL A 268 19.81 -3.00 -13.79
CA VAL A 268 21.21 -3.47 -13.88
C VAL A 268 21.46 -4.58 -12.86
N LYS A 269 21.13 -4.36 -11.57
CA LYS A 269 21.35 -5.34 -10.49
C LYS A 269 20.67 -6.68 -10.80
N LYS A 270 19.44 -6.64 -11.32
CA LYS A 270 18.70 -7.86 -11.69
C LYS A 270 19.27 -8.51 -12.94
N SER A 271 19.61 -7.72 -13.97
CA SER A 271 20.23 -8.25 -15.18
C SER A 271 21.56 -8.95 -14.87
N LEU A 272 22.35 -8.40 -13.95
CA LEU A 272 23.61 -8.99 -13.50
C LEU A 272 23.37 -10.31 -12.74
N LYS A 273 22.36 -10.36 -11.85
CA LYS A 273 21.96 -11.60 -11.16
C LYS A 273 21.59 -12.70 -12.16
N CYS A 274 20.74 -12.39 -13.15
CA CYS A 274 20.33 -13.35 -14.18
C CYS A 274 21.52 -13.83 -15.02
N HIS A 275 22.37 -12.90 -15.47
CA HIS A 275 23.59 -13.20 -16.22
C HIS A 275 24.50 -14.17 -15.47
N ASN A 276 24.78 -13.89 -14.19
CA ASN A 276 25.68 -14.71 -13.37
C ASN A 276 25.09 -16.08 -13.04
N SER A 277 23.77 -16.21 -12.95
CA SER A 277 23.08 -17.48 -12.71
C SER A 277 23.01 -18.40 -13.94
N GLY A 278 23.49 -17.98 -15.11
CA GLY A 278 23.42 -18.75 -16.35
C GLY A 278 21.99 -18.93 -16.91
N ALA A 279 21.00 -18.24 -16.34
CA ALA A 279 19.62 -18.29 -16.79
C ALA A 279 19.50 -17.65 -18.18
N GLN A 280 19.25 -18.47 -19.20
CA GLN A 280 19.13 -18.02 -20.60
C GLN A 280 17.80 -17.31 -20.90
N GLN A 281 16.86 -17.28 -19.95
CA GLN A 281 15.54 -16.70 -20.15
C GLN A 281 15.32 -15.52 -19.20
N GLY A 282 15.10 -14.34 -19.81
CA GLY A 282 14.84 -13.09 -19.13
C GLY A 282 13.62 -13.20 -18.23
N GLY A 283 13.86 -13.24 -16.92
CA GLY A 283 12.81 -13.33 -15.92
C GLY A 283 11.84 -12.15 -16.02
N GLY A 284 10.64 -12.42 -16.56
CA GLY A 284 9.34 -11.76 -16.34
C GLY A 284 9.25 -10.25 -16.06
N GLN A 285 10.22 -9.42 -16.46
CA GLN A 285 10.24 -8.01 -16.09
C GLN A 285 10.26 -7.08 -17.30
N VAL A 286 9.35 -6.12 -17.26
CA VAL A 286 9.26 -5.05 -18.23
C VAL A 286 10.29 -3.99 -17.84
N THR A 287 11.52 -4.11 -18.35
CA THR A 287 12.60 -3.15 -18.06
C THR A 287 12.44 -1.82 -18.80
N PHE A 288 11.57 -1.79 -19.82
CA PHE A 288 11.38 -0.69 -20.78
C PHE A 288 12.62 -0.33 -21.64
N LEU A 289 13.76 -0.99 -21.38
CA LEU A 289 15.05 -0.70 -22.03
C LEU A 289 15.46 -1.77 -23.04
N SER A 290 14.73 -2.90 -23.10
CA SER A 290 15.05 -3.97 -24.03
C SER A 290 14.86 -3.52 -25.48
N LYS A 291 15.66 -4.12 -26.38
CA LYS A 291 15.56 -3.85 -27.82
C LYS A 291 14.14 -3.96 -28.33
N THR A 292 13.46 -5.05 -27.95
CA THR A 292 12.09 -5.34 -28.34
C THR A 292 11.12 -4.28 -27.84
N THR A 293 11.25 -3.83 -26.59
CA THR A 293 10.35 -2.81 -26.04
C THR A 293 10.51 -1.48 -26.76
N ILE A 294 11.75 -1.07 -27.03
CA ILE A 294 12.03 0.16 -27.78
C ILE A 294 11.44 0.09 -29.18
N ASN A 295 11.57 -1.06 -29.88
CA ASN A 295 10.98 -1.24 -31.21
C ASN A 295 9.45 -1.09 -31.17
N TYR A 296 8.76 -1.68 -30.19
CA TYR A 296 7.32 -1.51 -30.06
C TYR A 296 6.92 -0.04 -29.85
N ILE A 297 7.66 0.70 -29.03
CA ILE A 297 7.38 2.14 -28.82
C ILE A 297 7.61 2.92 -30.12
N LEU A 298 8.68 2.63 -30.86
CA LEU A 298 8.97 3.26 -32.15
C LEU A 298 7.89 2.98 -33.20
N GLU A 299 7.40 1.74 -33.27
CA GLU A 299 6.29 1.37 -34.15
C GLU A 299 5.01 2.13 -33.82
N ILE A 300 4.69 2.28 -32.53
CA ILE A 300 3.54 3.07 -32.07
C ILE A 300 3.69 4.54 -32.46
N ILE A 301 4.87 5.13 -32.24
CA ILE A 301 5.16 6.51 -32.64
C ILE A 301 5.01 6.66 -34.15
N ALA A 302 5.62 5.76 -34.94
CA ALA A 302 5.54 5.78 -36.39
C ALA A 302 4.09 5.65 -36.89
N LYS A 303 3.29 4.80 -36.27
CA LYS A 303 1.86 4.65 -36.60
C LYS A 303 1.07 5.92 -36.34
N ASN A 304 1.30 6.59 -35.20
CA ASN A 304 0.64 7.86 -34.88
C ASN A 304 1.03 8.98 -35.85
N ILE A 305 2.31 9.07 -36.22
CA ILE A 305 2.79 10.04 -37.22
C ILE A 305 2.13 9.76 -38.57
N LYS A 306 2.15 8.50 -39.05
CA LYS A 306 1.51 8.11 -40.31
C LYS A 306 0.00 8.39 -40.30
N PHE A 307 -0.68 8.15 -39.18
CA PHE A 307 -2.10 8.44 -39.04
C PHE A 307 -2.37 9.95 -39.17
N THR A 308 -1.55 10.78 -38.54
CA THR A 308 -1.66 12.24 -38.62
C THR A 308 -1.45 12.73 -40.05
N ILE A 309 -0.36 12.31 -40.69
CA ILE A 309 -0.07 12.63 -42.11
C ILE A 309 -1.20 12.14 -43.01
N SER A 310 -1.75 10.94 -42.77
CA SER A 310 -2.86 10.42 -43.56
C SER A 310 -4.12 11.27 -43.47
N ASN A 311 -4.40 11.87 -42.31
CA ASN A 311 -5.54 12.77 -42.16
C ASN A 311 -5.28 14.09 -42.90
N GLU A 312 -4.08 14.67 -42.74
CA GLU A 312 -3.67 15.88 -43.45
C GLU A 312 -3.77 15.72 -44.98
N VAL A 313 -3.36 14.56 -45.52
CA VAL A 313 -3.46 14.26 -46.96
C VAL A 313 -4.92 14.11 -47.41
N LYS A 314 -5.79 13.53 -46.59
CA LYS A 314 -7.23 13.38 -46.91
C LYS A 314 -7.96 14.72 -46.90
N ASP A 315 -7.56 15.61 -46.00
CA ASP A 315 -8.16 16.94 -45.85
C ASP A 315 -7.62 17.94 -46.89
N ALA A 316 -6.48 17.64 -47.52
CA ALA A 316 -5.87 18.48 -48.53
C ALA A 316 -6.69 18.49 -49.84
N VAL A 317 -7.01 19.69 -50.34
CA VAL A 317 -7.68 19.87 -51.65
C VAL A 317 -6.76 19.47 -52.81
N ILE A 318 -5.46 19.72 -52.66
CA ILE A 318 -4.43 19.44 -53.67
C ILE A 318 -3.22 18.85 -52.94
N TYR A 319 -2.67 17.76 -53.48
CA TYR A 319 -1.39 17.19 -53.05
C TYR A 319 -0.57 16.75 -54.28
N SER A 320 0.74 16.68 -54.13
CA SER A 320 1.68 16.19 -55.15
C SER A 320 2.49 15.02 -54.62
N VAL A 321 2.79 14.04 -55.47
CA VAL A 321 3.64 12.88 -55.13
C VAL A 321 4.90 12.94 -56.00
N GLN A 322 6.06 12.93 -55.36
CA GLN A 322 7.35 12.79 -56.04
C GLN A 322 7.88 11.38 -55.79
N LEU A 323 8.23 10.68 -56.87
CA LEU A 323 8.90 9.39 -56.81
C LEU A 323 10.40 9.62 -57.07
N ASP A 324 11.26 9.19 -56.15
CA ASP A 324 12.70 9.15 -56.32
C ASP A 324 13.17 7.69 -56.32
N THR A 325 14.02 7.32 -57.27
CA THR A 325 14.50 5.94 -57.43
C THR A 325 16.01 5.92 -57.31
N THR A 326 16.52 5.28 -56.25
CA THR A 326 17.96 5.08 -56.04
C THR A 326 18.33 3.61 -56.28
N GLN A 327 19.40 3.36 -57.03
CA GLN A 327 19.97 2.02 -57.19
C GLN A 327 21.03 1.78 -56.11
N ASP A 328 20.83 0.79 -55.24
CA ASP A 328 21.80 0.42 -54.21
C ASP A 328 22.98 -0.34 -54.85
N VAL A 329 24.04 0.40 -55.22
CA VAL A 329 25.29 -0.19 -55.69
C VAL A 329 26.26 -0.27 -54.51
N GLN A 330 26.40 -1.46 -53.92
CA GLN A 330 27.48 -1.73 -52.97
C GLN A 330 28.79 -1.91 -53.75
N ILE A 331 29.67 -0.92 -53.71
CA ILE A 331 31.03 -1.04 -54.25
C ILE A 331 31.84 -1.82 -53.23
N ASN A 332 31.92 -3.13 -53.40
CA ASN A 332 32.92 -3.94 -52.72
C ASN A 332 34.27 -3.65 -53.38
N ALA A 333 35.00 -2.67 -52.85
CA ALA A 333 36.40 -2.49 -53.18
C ALA A 333 37.15 -3.73 -52.68
N GLN A 334 37.67 -4.54 -53.62
CA GLN A 334 38.53 -5.69 -53.37
C GLN A 334 39.94 -5.25 -52.97
#